data_AF-A0A9D9RS32-F1
#
_entry.id   AF-A0A9D9RS32-F1
#
_cell.length_a   1.000
_cell.length_b   1.000
_cell.length_c   1.000
_cell.angle_alpha   90.00
_cell.angle_beta   90.00
_cell.angle_gamma   90.00
#
_symmetry.space_group_name_H-M   'P 1'
#
loop_
_entity.id
_entity.type
_entity.pdbx_description
1 polymer ?
#
loop_
_entity_poly.entity_id
_entity_poly.type
_entity_poly.pdbx_seq_one_letter_code
_entity_poly.pdbx_strand_id
1 'polypeptide(L)'
;MNELQNPMTGFKLLEQAFSEGFRMRQISGSKDVYIEIDQGLIGMRYTYARLEGLKVQQLAVLDQVQPLNGLPCFSLFYGTLEELRGKGLTPPFIEYVLKQFAKDLHANYGNQYYIESLIETNNEASLTIAKKIFGEPSHDGVDEESGIPTRIWQFKESR
;
A
#
# COMPACT_ATOMS: atom_id res chain seq x y z
N MET A 1 -5.57 13.91 2.47
CA MET A 1 -5.58 12.48 2.15
C MET A 1 -7.03 12.08 2.06
N ASN A 2 -7.46 11.62 0.89
CA ASN A 2 -8.82 11.11 0.68
C ASN A 2 -9.14 9.99 1.68
N GLU A 3 -10.37 9.89 2.19
CA GLU A 3 -10.78 8.81 3.11
C GLU A 3 -10.58 7.42 2.52
N LEU A 4 -10.64 7.27 1.19
CA LEU A 4 -10.36 6.01 0.49
C LEU A 4 -8.86 5.66 0.45
N GLN A 5 -8.00 6.66 0.60
CA GLN A 5 -6.54 6.50 0.69
C GLN A 5 -6.08 6.35 2.16
N ASN A 6 -6.96 6.60 3.13
CA ASN A 6 -6.70 6.38 4.54
C ASN A 6 -6.68 4.87 4.84
N PRO A 7 -5.53 4.31 5.25
CA PRO A 7 -5.43 2.89 5.55
C PRO A 7 -6.41 2.44 6.62
N MET A 8 -6.74 3.29 7.59
CA MET A 8 -7.68 2.93 8.67
C MET A 8 -9.11 2.76 8.18
N THR A 9 -9.49 3.43 7.11
CA THR A 9 -10.76 3.18 6.40
C THR A 9 -10.74 1.79 5.76
N GLY A 10 -9.62 1.42 5.13
CA GLY A 10 -9.39 0.08 4.62
C GLY A 10 -9.48 -1.02 5.69
N PHE A 11 -8.95 -0.79 6.90
CA PHE A 11 -9.08 -1.74 8.02
C PHE A 11 -10.55 -1.99 8.34
N LYS A 12 -11.33 -0.93 8.58
CA LYS A 12 -12.74 -1.02 8.95
C LYS A 12 -13.56 -1.74 7.89
N LEU A 13 -13.38 -1.37 6.62
CA LEU A 13 -14.10 -1.98 5.50
C LEU A 13 -13.77 -3.47 5.35
N LEU A 14 -12.50 -3.83 5.50
CA LEU A 14 -12.06 -5.22 5.38
C LEU A 14 -12.59 -6.07 6.54
N GLU A 15 -12.54 -5.57 7.78
CA GLU A 15 -13.11 -6.26 8.95
C GLU A 15 -14.64 -6.37 8.85
N GLN A 16 -15.31 -5.35 8.32
CA GLN A 16 -16.75 -5.43 8.02
C GLN A 16 -17.02 -6.52 6.97
N ALA A 17 -16.28 -6.56 5.87
CA ALA A 17 -16.44 -7.59 4.84
C ALA A 17 -16.21 -9.00 5.43
N PHE A 18 -15.27 -9.16 6.36
CA PHE A 18 -15.09 -10.41 7.07
C PHE A 18 -16.30 -10.80 7.92
N SER A 19 -16.97 -9.84 8.56
CA SER A 19 -18.22 -10.10 9.29
C SER A 19 -19.36 -10.56 8.38
N GLU A 20 -19.33 -10.17 7.09
CA GLU A 20 -20.31 -10.53 6.06
C GLU A 20 -19.95 -11.82 5.31
N GLY A 21 -18.84 -12.46 5.66
CA GLY A 21 -18.43 -13.76 5.13
C GLY A 21 -17.36 -13.71 4.02
N PHE A 22 -16.95 -12.53 3.57
CA PHE A 22 -15.82 -12.39 2.65
C PHE A 22 -14.52 -12.90 3.29
N ARG A 23 -13.62 -13.51 2.51
CA ARG A 23 -12.31 -13.99 2.99
C ARG A 23 -11.26 -13.73 1.92
N MET A 24 -10.14 -13.15 2.33
CA MET A 24 -8.98 -12.96 1.46
C MET A 24 -8.26 -14.29 1.22
N ARG A 25 -7.52 -14.36 0.12
CA ARG A 25 -6.68 -15.52 -0.21
C ARG A 25 -5.35 -15.44 0.54
N GLN A 26 -4.96 -16.53 1.22
CA GLN A 26 -3.65 -16.60 1.86
C GLN A 26 -2.51 -16.63 0.82
N ILE A 27 -1.43 -15.89 1.08
CA ILE A 27 -0.24 -15.93 0.23
C ILE A 27 0.53 -17.21 0.50
N SER A 28 0.89 -17.93 -0.57
CA SER A 28 1.66 -19.18 -0.47
C SER A 28 2.97 -18.97 0.29
N GLY A 29 3.21 -19.79 1.32
CA GLY A 29 4.40 -19.69 2.18
C GLY A 29 4.31 -18.65 3.30
N SER A 30 3.25 -17.83 3.36
CA SER A 30 2.98 -16.95 4.51
C SER A 30 2.02 -17.60 5.49
N LYS A 31 2.24 -17.38 6.79
CA LYS A 31 1.33 -17.87 7.84
C LYS A 31 0.17 -16.92 8.11
N ASP A 32 0.38 -15.64 7.89
CA ASP A 32 -0.48 -14.56 8.38
C ASP A 32 -0.70 -13.44 7.38
N VAL A 33 -0.15 -13.52 6.16
CA VAL A 33 -0.35 -12.52 5.10
C VAL A 33 -1.27 -13.04 4.01
N TYR A 34 -2.24 -12.21 3.66
CA TYR A 34 -3.31 -12.49 2.72
C TYR A 34 -3.34 -11.41 1.64
N ILE A 35 -3.91 -11.76 0.49
CA ILE A 35 -4.05 -10.91 -0.68
C ILE A 35 -5.48 -10.98 -1.22
N GLU A 36 -5.97 -9.82 -1.64
CA GLU A 36 -7.11 -9.67 -2.54
C GLU A 36 -6.67 -8.87 -3.76
N ILE A 37 -7.12 -9.27 -4.94
CA ILE A 37 -6.86 -8.56 -6.19
C ILE A 37 -8.20 -8.25 -6.83
N ASP A 38 -8.51 -6.96 -6.95
CA ASP A 38 -9.77 -6.48 -7.50
C ASP A 38 -9.56 -5.32 -8.48
N GLN A 39 -10.66 -4.80 -9.01
CA GLN A 39 -10.67 -3.65 -9.89
C GLN A 39 -10.77 -2.37 -9.05
N GLY A 40 -9.68 -1.60 -9.01
CA GLY A 40 -9.64 -0.24 -8.49
C GLY A 40 -10.20 0.78 -9.47
N LEU A 41 -10.00 2.06 -9.17
CA LEU A 41 -10.60 3.17 -9.92
C LEU A 41 -10.17 3.19 -11.40
N ILE A 42 -8.89 2.97 -11.65
CA ILE A 42 -8.30 3.04 -13.00
C ILE A 42 -7.91 1.65 -13.51
N GLY A 43 -7.45 0.78 -12.62
CA GLY A 43 -6.90 -0.52 -12.99
C GLY A 43 -6.90 -1.51 -11.85
N MET A 44 -5.99 -2.47 -11.89
CA MET A 44 -5.91 -3.50 -10.86
C MET A 44 -5.46 -2.90 -9.53
N ARG A 45 -6.09 -3.35 -8.45
CA ARG A 45 -5.72 -3.03 -7.08
C ARG A 45 -5.36 -4.29 -6.32
N TYR A 46 -4.25 -4.22 -5.61
CA TYR A 46 -3.67 -5.32 -4.84
C TYR A 46 -3.70 -4.94 -3.37
N THR A 47 -4.54 -5.62 -2.59
CA THR A 47 -4.69 -5.39 -1.16
C THR A 47 -4.01 -6.52 -0.40
N TYR A 48 -2.99 -6.18 0.37
CA TYR A 48 -2.24 -7.07 1.24
C TYR A 48 -2.60 -6.80 2.71
N ALA A 49 -2.96 -7.84 3.45
CA ALA A 49 -3.27 -7.72 4.87
C ALA A 49 -2.49 -8.75 5.69
N ARG A 50 -1.88 -8.29 6.79
CA ARG A 50 -1.46 -9.19 7.87
C ARG A 50 -2.62 -9.36 8.84
N LEU A 51 -3.05 -10.60 9.07
CA LEU A 51 -4.20 -10.91 9.90
C LEU A 51 -3.82 -11.72 11.14
N GLU A 52 -4.51 -11.45 12.24
CA GLU A 52 -4.58 -12.33 13.41
C GLU A 52 -6.02 -12.85 13.51
N GLY A 53 -6.25 -14.06 12.99
CA GLY A 53 -7.61 -14.52 12.72
C GLY A 53 -8.28 -13.65 11.65
N LEU A 54 -9.34 -12.91 12.03
CA LEU A 54 -10.02 -11.94 11.17
C LEU A 54 -9.70 -10.49 11.54
N LYS A 55 -8.81 -10.25 12.49
CA LYS A 55 -8.41 -8.91 12.90
C LYS A 55 -7.27 -8.40 12.02
N VAL A 56 -7.43 -7.23 11.43
CA VAL A 56 -6.41 -6.62 10.56
C VAL A 56 -5.33 -5.98 11.42
N GLN A 57 -4.09 -6.44 11.26
CA GLN A 57 -2.93 -5.95 12.01
C GLN A 57 -2.15 -4.91 11.20
N GLN A 58 -1.95 -5.19 9.91
CA GLN A 58 -1.27 -4.32 8.95
C GLN A 58 -1.95 -4.43 7.58
N LEU A 59 -1.99 -3.32 6.85
CA LEU A 59 -2.57 -3.24 5.50
C LEU A 59 -1.60 -2.52 4.58
N ALA A 60 -1.45 -3.02 3.36
CA ALA A 60 -0.78 -2.31 2.27
C ALA A 60 -1.59 -2.49 1.00
N VAL A 61 -1.81 -1.40 0.27
CA VAL A 61 -2.59 -1.39 -0.97
C VAL A 61 -1.71 -0.82 -2.06
N LEU A 62 -1.57 -1.53 -3.17
CA LEU A 62 -1.02 -1.02 -4.41
C LEU A 62 -2.17 -0.85 -5.41
N ASP A 63 -2.59 0.39 -5.64
CA ASP A 63 -3.66 0.72 -6.59
C ASP A 63 -3.04 1.25 -7.88
N GLN A 64 -3.49 0.73 -9.03
CA GLN A 64 -2.99 1.20 -10.31
C GLN A 64 -3.43 2.65 -10.54
N VAL A 65 -2.45 3.48 -10.89
CA VAL A 65 -2.65 4.89 -11.26
C VAL A 65 -2.17 5.14 -12.68
N GLN A 66 -2.19 6.40 -13.08
CA GLN A 66 -1.77 6.87 -14.40
C GLN A 66 -0.32 6.44 -14.66
N PRO A 67 -0.01 5.91 -15.86
CA PRO A 67 1.35 5.51 -16.19
C PRO A 67 2.35 6.66 -16.02
N LEU A 68 3.51 6.35 -15.45
CA LEU A 68 4.61 7.29 -15.28
C LEU A 68 5.70 6.98 -16.30
N ASN A 69 6.05 7.96 -17.13
CA ASN A 69 7.05 7.82 -18.20
C ASN A 69 6.77 6.62 -19.12
N GLY A 70 5.50 6.36 -19.42
CA GLY A 70 5.06 5.27 -20.30
C GLY A 70 5.10 3.87 -19.67
N LEU A 71 5.43 3.76 -18.38
CA LEU A 71 5.40 2.50 -17.64
C LEU A 71 4.21 2.45 -16.67
N PRO A 72 3.67 1.26 -16.37
CA PRO A 72 2.65 1.11 -15.32
C PRO A 72 3.12 1.71 -14.00
N CYS A 73 2.22 2.38 -13.28
CA CYS A 73 2.50 2.99 -11.99
C CYS A 73 1.45 2.54 -10.98
N PHE A 74 1.88 2.28 -9.75
CA PHE A 74 1.03 1.85 -8.65
C PHE A 74 1.28 2.72 -7.41
N SER A 75 0.20 3.29 -6.88
CA SER A 75 0.26 4.07 -5.66
C SER A 75 0.16 3.15 -4.44
N LEU A 76 1.14 3.25 -3.55
CA LEU A 76 1.28 2.49 -2.33
C LEU A 76 0.72 3.28 -1.14
N PHE A 77 -0.33 2.70 -0.54
CA PHE A 77 -0.90 3.12 0.73
C PHE A 77 -0.60 2.06 1.79
N TYR A 78 -0.31 2.45 3.03
CA TYR A 78 -0.04 1.48 4.08
C TYR A 78 -0.41 1.95 5.48
N GLY A 79 -0.83 1.00 6.31
CA GLY A 79 -1.23 1.23 7.69
C GLY A 79 -0.85 0.11 8.62
N THR A 80 -0.77 0.44 9.90
CA THR A 80 -0.58 -0.52 10.99
C THR A 80 -1.57 -0.17 12.08
N LEU A 81 -2.20 -1.19 12.65
CA LEU A 81 -3.17 -1.05 13.74
C LEU A 81 -2.55 -0.21 14.86
N GLU A 82 -3.32 0.71 15.42
CA GLU A 82 -2.81 1.76 16.31
C GLU A 82 -2.04 1.20 17.51
N GLU A 83 -2.56 0.17 18.17
CA GLU A 83 -1.92 -0.51 19.32
C GLU A 83 -0.60 -1.24 18.98
N LEU A 84 -0.29 -1.38 17.68
CA LEU A 84 0.92 -2.02 17.17
C LEU A 84 1.95 -1.01 16.64
N ARG A 85 1.60 0.27 16.55
CA ARG A 85 2.50 1.33 16.06
C ARG A 85 3.68 1.53 17.02
N GLY A 86 4.75 2.13 16.51
CA GLY A 86 5.97 2.40 17.29
C GLY A 86 6.84 1.16 17.58
N LYS A 87 6.42 -0.04 17.15
CA LYS A 87 7.15 -1.31 17.37
C LYS A 87 8.06 -1.72 16.22
N GLY A 88 8.20 -0.87 15.20
CA GLY A 88 9.04 -1.16 14.02
C GLY A 88 8.48 -2.24 13.08
N LEU A 89 7.19 -2.56 13.17
CA LEU A 89 6.55 -3.64 12.39
C LEU A 89 6.24 -3.26 10.95
N THR A 90 6.03 -1.98 10.64
CA THR A 90 5.62 -1.52 9.30
C THR A 90 6.71 -1.73 8.26
N PRO A 91 7.99 -1.32 8.47
CA PRO A 91 9.04 -1.51 7.47
C PRO A 91 9.20 -2.94 6.95
N PRO A 92 9.38 -3.99 7.79
CA PRO A 92 9.53 -5.35 7.28
C PRO A 92 8.28 -5.88 6.59
N PHE A 93 7.08 -5.39 6.96
CA PHE A 93 5.84 -5.75 6.27
C PHE A 93 5.78 -5.14 4.86
N ILE A 94 6.14 -3.87 4.70
CA ILE A 94 6.16 -3.21 3.38
C ILE A 94 7.23 -3.82 2.48
N GLU A 95 8.43 -4.09 3.00
CA GLU A 95 9.48 -4.78 2.23
C GLU A 95 9.02 -6.16 1.77
N TYR A 96 8.30 -6.91 2.61
CA TYR A 96 7.69 -8.18 2.22
C TYR A 96 6.65 -8.00 1.12
N VAL A 97 5.74 -7.04 1.28
CA VAL A 97 4.67 -6.75 0.31
C VAL A 97 5.25 -6.36 -1.04
N LEU A 98 6.25 -5.50 -1.11
CA LEU A 98 6.88 -5.09 -2.37
C LEU A 98 7.52 -6.27 -3.12
N LYS A 99 8.21 -7.16 -2.39
CA LYS A 99 8.77 -8.41 -2.96
C LYS A 99 7.69 -9.37 -3.44
N GLN A 100 6.56 -9.41 -2.76
CA GLN A 100 5.45 -10.29 -3.11
C GLN A 100 4.66 -9.72 -4.29
N PHE A 101 4.45 -8.41 -4.33
CA PHE A 101 3.85 -7.68 -5.44
C PHE A 101 4.56 -7.91 -6.76
N ALA A 102 5.90 -7.90 -6.78
CA ALA A 102 6.67 -8.23 -7.99
C ALA A 102 6.31 -9.61 -8.59
N LYS A 103 5.91 -10.58 -7.75
CA LYS A 103 5.50 -11.92 -8.16
C LYS A 103 4.02 -12.00 -8.53
N ASP A 104 3.18 -11.22 -7.84
CA ASP A 104 1.73 -11.20 -8.06
C ASP A 104 1.33 -10.31 -9.25
N LEU A 105 2.21 -9.40 -9.67
CA LEU A 105 1.97 -8.47 -10.77
C LEU A 105 1.71 -9.25 -12.06
N HIS A 106 0.57 -8.96 -12.69
CA HIS A 106 0.14 -9.67 -13.89
C HIS A 106 1.17 -9.54 -15.03
N ALA A 107 1.34 -10.59 -15.83
CA ALA A 107 2.36 -10.66 -16.87
C ALA A 107 2.28 -9.48 -17.88
N ASN A 108 1.06 -9.03 -18.20
CA ASN A 108 0.79 -7.96 -19.17
C ASN A 108 1.36 -6.59 -18.79
N TYR A 109 1.72 -6.34 -17.53
CA TYR A 109 2.37 -5.09 -17.13
C TYR A 109 3.86 -5.03 -17.50
N GLY A 110 4.40 -6.09 -18.13
CA GLY A 110 5.82 -6.16 -18.47
C GLY A 110 6.70 -6.31 -17.23
N ASN A 111 8.01 -6.11 -17.40
CA ASN A 111 8.98 -6.35 -16.33
C ASN A 111 9.43 -5.07 -15.61
N GLN A 112 8.90 -3.91 -15.99
CA GLN A 112 9.27 -2.62 -15.41
C GLN A 112 8.01 -1.84 -15.07
N TYR A 113 7.99 -1.27 -13.87
CA TYR A 113 6.87 -0.48 -13.36
C TYR A 113 7.39 0.53 -12.34
N TYR A 114 6.56 1.51 -12.01
CA TYR A 114 6.80 2.44 -10.92
C TYR A 114 5.93 2.08 -9.72
N ILE A 115 6.48 2.33 -8.55
CA ILE A 115 5.72 2.45 -7.32
C ILE A 115 5.84 3.90 -6.86
N GLU A 116 4.72 4.47 -6.44
CA GLU A 116 4.69 5.79 -5.85
C GLU A 116 4.04 5.77 -4.47
N SER A 117 4.44 6.69 -3.60
CA SER A 117 3.75 6.94 -2.32
C SER A 117 3.74 8.43 -2.06
N LEU A 118 2.55 8.97 -1.85
CA LEU A 118 2.30 10.38 -1.60
C LEU A 118 1.89 10.53 -0.14
N ILE A 119 2.68 11.27 0.64
CA ILE A 119 2.48 11.38 2.08
C ILE A 119 2.42 12.85 2.46
N GLU A 120 1.34 13.26 3.10
CA GLU A 120 1.15 14.62 3.60
C GLU A 120 2.20 15.01 4.63
N THR A 121 2.66 16.26 4.59
CA THR A 121 3.74 16.76 5.45
C THR A 121 3.42 16.76 6.94
N ASN A 122 2.14 16.70 7.29
CA ASN A 122 1.68 16.59 8.69
C ASN A 122 1.60 15.14 9.19
N ASN A 123 1.87 14.13 8.34
CA ASN A 123 1.88 12.73 8.74
C ASN A 123 3.32 12.25 9.05
N GLU A 124 3.86 12.72 10.17
CA GLU A 124 5.25 12.45 10.58
C GLU A 124 5.57 10.95 10.69
N ALA A 125 4.60 10.14 11.12
CA ALA A 125 4.76 8.70 11.25
C ALA A 125 5.01 8.04 9.89
N SER A 126 4.17 8.32 8.90
CA SER A 126 4.34 7.78 7.55
C SER A 126 5.57 8.36 6.85
N LEU A 127 5.90 9.65 7.05
CA LEU A 127 7.13 10.24 6.51
C LEU A 127 8.38 9.52 7.03
N THR A 128 8.42 9.20 8.33
CA THR A 128 9.53 8.47 8.96
C THR A 128 9.67 7.06 8.38
N ILE A 129 8.53 6.38 8.17
CA ILE A 129 8.51 5.04 7.58
C ILE A 129 8.97 5.07 6.12
N ALA A 130 8.41 5.97 5.30
CA ALA A 130 8.80 6.14 3.91
C ALA A 130 10.28 6.49 3.78
N LYS A 131 10.80 7.41 4.60
CA LYS A 131 12.22 7.74 4.61
C LYS A 131 13.10 6.54 4.93
N LYS A 132 12.67 5.69 5.87
CA LYS A 132 13.41 4.49 6.26
C LYS A 132 13.44 3.42 5.16
N ILE A 133 12.35 3.25 4.41
CA ILE A 133 12.22 2.20 3.39
C ILE A 133 12.75 2.68 2.03
N PHE A 134 12.42 3.91 1.65
CA PHE A 134 12.60 4.45 0.30
C PHE A 134 13.68 5.53 0.19
N GLY A 135 14.23 6.02 1.31
CA GLY A 135 15.20 7.11 1.32
C GLY A 135 14.56 8.50 1.20
N GLU A 136 15.22 9.44 0.55
CA GLU A 136 14.68 10.79 0.37
C GLU A 136 13.55 10.82 -0.68
N PRO A 137 12.54 11.71 -0.51
CA PRO A 137 11.48 11.87 -1.51
C PRO A 137 12.06 12.34 -2.85
N SER A 138 11.42 11.94 -3.95
CA SER A 138 11.84 12.34 -5.29
C SER A 138 11.47 13.79 -5.59
N HIS A 139 10.33 14.26 -5.08
CA HIS A 139 9.85 15.63 -5.20
C HIS A 139 8.69 15.89 -4.23
N ASP A 140 8.18 17.12 -4.25
CA ASP A 140 7.05 17.56 -3.45
C ASP A 140 5.82 17.80 -4.33
N GLY A 141 4.64 17.72 -3.72
CA GLY A 141 3.38 18.06 -4.35
C GLY A 141 2.41 18.68 -3.35
N VAL A 142 1.14 18.70 -3.73
CA VAL A 142 0.03 19.13 -2.88
C VAL A 142 -1.11 18.13 -3.10
N ASP A 143 -1.70 17.65 -2.01
CA ASP A 143 -2.93 16.86 -2.08
C ASP A 143 -4.08 17.77 -2.55
N GLU A 144 -4.63 17.50 -3.73
CA GLU A 144 -5.64 18.38 -4.35
C GLU A 144 -6.92 18.49 -3.52
N GLU A 145 -7.23 17.48 -2.71
CA GLU A 145 -8.43 17.44 -1.89
C GLU A 145 -8.28 18.23 -0.58
N SER A 146 -7.20 18.02 0.16
CA SER A 146 -6.97 18.70 1.45
C SER A 146 -6.22 20.02 1.34
N GLY A 147 -5.51 20.26 0.25
CA GLY A 147 -4.56 21.37 0.09
C GLY A 147 -3.28 21.22 0.90
N ILE A 148 -3.05 20.07 1.55
CA ILE A 148 -1.87 19.85 2.40
C ILE A 148 -0.67 19.50 1.49
N PRO A 149 0.52 20.10 1.73
CA PRO A 149 1.73 19.71 1.00
C PRO A 149 2.04 18.23 1.18
N THR A 150 2.53 17.59 0.12
CA THR A 150 2.90 16.17 0.12
C THR A 150 4.38 15.98 -0.22
N ARG A 151 5.01 15.01 0.43
CA ARG A 151 6.29 14.44 0.01
C ARG A 151 5.99 13.21 -0.84
N ILE A 152 6.62 13.13 -2.02
CA ILE A 152 6.34 12.09 -2.99
C ILE A 152 7.59 11.23 -3.17
N TRP A 153 7.42 9.92 -3.01
CA TRP A 153 8.40 8.92 -3.41
C TRP A 153 7.93 8.28 -4.69
N GLN A 154 8.79 8.25 -5.70
CA GLN A 154 8.57 7.53 -6.95
C GLN A 154 9.84 6.79 -7.29
N PHE A 155 9.75 5.47 -7.42
CA PHE A 155 10.89 4.63 -7.74
C PHE A 155 10.51 3.57 -8.77
N LYS A 156 11.45 3.32 -9.67
CA LYS A 156 11.31 2.34 -10.74
C LYS A 156 11.75 0.97 -10.23
N GLU A 157 10.94 -0.04 -10.45
CA GLU A 157 11.19 -1.43 -10.06
C GLU A 157 11.29 -2.34 -11.29
N SER A 158 11.85 -3.52 -11.07
CA SER A 158 11.86 -4.60 -12.04
C SER A 158 11.61 -5.95 -11.37
N ARG A 159 10.79 -6.81 -12.00
CA ARG A 159 10.49 -8.17 -11.53
C ARG A 159 11.36 -9.22 -12.21
#